data_AF-A0A3S3M7R5-F1
#
_entry.id   AF-A0A3S3M7R5-F1
#
_cell.length_a   1.000
_cell.length_b   1.000
_cell.length_c   1.000
_cell.angle_alpha   90.00
_cell.angle_beta   90.00
_cell.angle_gamma   90.00
#
_symmetry.space_group_name_H-M   'P 1'
#
loop_
_entity.id
_entity.type
_entity.pdbx_description
1 polymer ?
#
loop_
_entity_poly.entity_id
_entity_poly.type
_entity_poly.pdbx_seq_one_letter_code
_entity_poly.pdbx_strand_id
1 'polypeptide(L)'
;MLLSFSIAAALAGAFDAVDTIIQAGLGTKEVAGLHPLLERMAGQHQTISTDRHGAAISVDTLRRDLTGEPDLLWWAGAWMLFHVRASKLQSGVAEPLVCWIFHKWSELVGEGRFRLAAPAVNGAPIEAVLWTCDRSLPNAARLLLAAAPAASIRMGPNVRENLELLAKSDS
;
A
#
# COMPACT_ATOMS: atom_id res chain seq x y z
N MET A 1 -14.64 7.07 4.00
CA MET A 1 -15.52 6.09 3.34
C MET A 1 -15.09 5.86 1.90
N LEU A 2 -15.09 6.89 1.03
CA LEU A 2 -14.66 6.78 -0.37
C LEU A 2 -13.27 6.12 -0.55
N LEU A 3 -12.24 6.65 0.10
CA LEU A 3 -10.88 6.12 -0.04
C LEU A 3 -10.76 4.66 0.41
N SER A 4 -11.42 4.27 1.50
CA SER A 4 -11.42 2.89 1.97
C SER A 4 -12.14 1.95 1.00
N PHE A 5 -13.24 2.41 0.38
CA PHE A 5 -13.90 1.69 -0.72
C PHE A 5 -12.95 1.55 -1.92
N SER A 6 -12.32 2.63 -2.37
CA SER A 6 -11.42 2.61 -3.53
C SER A 6 -10.22 1.69 -3.30
N ILE A 7 -9.66 1.65 -2.09
CA ILE A 7 -8.62 0.67 -1.71
C ILE A 7 -9.17 -0.75 -1.83
N ALA A 8 -10.31 -1.06 -1.20
CA ALA A 8 -10.89 -2.40 -1.25
C ALA A 8 -11.20 -2.85 -2.70
N ALA A 9 -11.77 -1.96 -3.51
CA ALA A 9 -12.07 -2.22 -4.91
C ALA A 9 -10.78 -2.44 -5.73
N ALA A 10 -9.75 -1.61 -5.53
CA ALA A 10 -8.46 -1.76 -6.20
C ALA A 10 -7.75 -3.08 -5.82
N LEU A 11 -7.77 -3.46 -4.53
CA LEU A 11 -7.21 -4.72 -4.05
C LEU A 11 -7.96 -5.94 -4.62
N ALA A 12 -9.26 -5.80 -4.88
CA ALA A 12 -10.08 -6.82 -5.54
C ALA A 12 -9.94 -6.82 -7.07
N GLY A 13 -9.12 -5.95 -7.66
CA GLY A 13 -8.98 -5.81 -9.11
C GLY A 13 -10.18 -5.15 -9.80
N ALA A 14 -11.15 -4.61 -9.05
CA ALA A 14 -12.34 -3.94 -9.57
C ALA A 14 -12.05 -2.50 -9.99
N PHE A 15 -11.06 -2.31 -10.88
CA PHE A 15 -10.58 -0.99 -11.29
C PHE A 15 -11.65 -0.17 -12.03
N ASP A 16 -12.54 -0.81 -12.80
CA ASP A 16 -13.66 -0.13 -13.46
C ASP A 16 -14.58 0.60 -12.47
N ALA A 17 -14.78 0.03 -11.28
CA ALA A 17 -15.58 0.66 -10.23
C ALA A 17 -14.87 1.88 -9.64
N VAL A 18 -13.53 1.80 -9.49
CA VAL A 18 -12.71 2.94 -9.06
C VAL A 18 -12.74 4.05 -10.11
N ASP A 19 -12.60 3.69 -11.38
CA ASP A 19 -12.61 4.61 -12.51
C ASP A 19 -13.96 5.33 -12.63
N THR A 20 -15.06 4.59 -12.52
CA THR A 20 -16.42 5.15 -12.55
C THR A 20 -16.60 6.22 -11.47
N ILE A 21 -16.13 5.95 -10.25
CA ILE A 21 -16.22 6.89 -9.13
C ILE A 21 -15.33 8.12 -9.37
N ILE A 22 -14.10 7.92 -9.87
CA ILE A 22 -13.19 9.03 -10.18
C ILE A 22 -13.82 9.93 -11.24
N GLN A 23 -14.32 9.35 -12.34
CA GLN A 23 -14.93 10.11 -13.43
C GLN A 23 -16.20 10.84 -12.98
N ALA A 24 -17.08 10.17 -12.23
CA ALA A 24 -18.30 10.81 -11.72
C ALA A 24 -17.97 11.95 -10.73
N GLY A 25 -16.99 11.74 -9.85
CA GLY A 25 -16.59 12.73 -8.86
C GLY A 25 -15.87 13.94 -9.47
N LEU A 26 -14.95 13.72 -10.42
CA LEU A 26 -14.25 14.80 -11.11
C LEU A 26 -15.11 15.52 -12.15
N GLY A 27 -16.11 14.83 -12.73
CA GLY A 27 -17.08 15.41 -13.65
C GLY A 27 -18.07 16.37 -12.97
N THR A 28 -18.16 16.35 -11.64
CA THR A 28 -19.05 17.24 -10.86
C THR A 28 -18.23 18.37 -10.24
N LYS A 29 -18.46 19.62 -10.69
CA LYS A 29 -17.66 20.78 -10.27
C LYS A 29 -17.63 21.00 -8.75
N GLU A 30 -18.74 20.78 -8.03
CA GLU A 30 -18.75 20.92 -6.57
C GLU A 30 -17.90 19.83 -5.87
N VAL A 31 -17.82 18.63 -6.44
CA VAL A 31 -17.08 17.49 -5.85
C VAL A 31 -15.60 17.56 -6.19
N ALA A 32 -15.26 17.93 -7.42
CA ALA A 32 -13.89 18.07 -7.89
C ALA A 32 -13.09 19.08 -7.03
N GLY A 33 -13.69 20.25 -6.74
CA GLY A 33 -13.04 21.28 -5.92
C GLY A 33 -12.90 20.93 -4.43
N LEU A 34 -13.62 19.91 -3.94
CA LEU A 34 -13.64 19.52 -2.53
C LEU A 34 -12.85 18.26 -2.22
N HIS A 35 -12.39 17.52 -3.24
CA HIS A 35 -11.89 16.17 -3.03
C HIS A 35 -10.49 15.93 -3.63
N PRO A 36 -9.42 16.49 -3.01
CA PRO A 36 -8.02 16.33 -3.46
C PRO A 36 -7.52 14.88 -3.50
N LEU A 37 -8.29 13.93 -2.95
CA LEU A 37 -8.03 12.50 -3.06
C LEU A 37 -8.44 11.93 -4.42
N LEU A 38 -9.48 12.44 -5.07
CA LEU A 38 -9.93 11.95 -6.39
C LEU A 38 -8.86 12.20 -7.45
N GLU A 39 -8.31 13.41 -7.49
CA GLU A 39 -7.24 13.78 -8.41
C GLU A 39 -5.97 12.94 -8.20
N ARG A 40 -5.66 12.59 -6.95
CA ARG A 40 -4.54 11.69 -6.60
C ARG A 40 -4.79 10.26 -7.04
N MET A 41 -5.99 9.73 -6.78
CA MET A 41 -6.38 8.41 -7.28
C MET A 41 -6.40 8.37 -8.80
N ALA A 42 -6.62 9.50 -9.47
CA ALA A 42 -6.55 9.67 -10.92
C ALA A 42 -5.12 9.89 -11.47
N GLY A 43 -4.10 9.95 -10.61
CA GLY A 43 -2.72 10.20 -10.99
C GLY A 43 -2.38 11.64 -11.39
N GLN A 44 -3.30 12.60 -11.19
CA GLN A 44 -3.14 14.01 -11.57
C GLN A 44 -2.27 14.80 -10.58
N HIS A 45 -2.19 14.35 -9.34
CA HIS A 45 -1.37 14.95 -8.28
C HIS A 45 -0.57 13.89 -7.54
N GLN A 46 0.73 14.12 -7.34
CA GLN A 46 1.65 13.17 -6.70
C GLN A 46 2.23 13.67 -5.37
N THR A 47 1.92 14.91 -4.97
CA THR A 47 2.43 15.47 -3.71
C THR A 47 1.74 14.84 -2.49
N ILE A 48 2.54 14.25 -1.60
CA ILE A 48 2.10 13.66 -0.34
C ILE A 48 2.28 14.69 0.78
N SER A 49 1.20 14.97 1.50
CA SER A 49 1.24 15.78 2.73
C SER A 49 0.49 15.16 3.89
N THR A 50 -0.26 14.08 3.65
CA THR A 50 -1.00 13.30 4.65
C THR A 50 -0.99 11.83 4.26
N ASP A 51 -1.20 10.93 5.22
CA ASP A 51 -1.32 9.49 4.96
C ASP A 51 -2.44 9.17 3.96
N ARG A 52 -3.53 9.95 4.00
CA ARG A 52 -4.65 9.82 3.06
C ARG A 52 -4.22 10.18 1.63
N HIS A 53 -3.33 11.15 1.45
CA HIS A 53 -2.76 11.47 0.15
C HIS A 53 -1.90 10.33 -0.37
N GLY A 54 -1.06 9.76 0.49
CA GLY A 54 -0.26 8.58 0.17
C GLY A 54 -1.14 7.41 -0.26
N ALA A 55 -2.18 7.10 0.53
CA ALA A 55 -3.07 5.98 0.22
C ALA A 55 -3.92 6.21 -1.05
N ALA A 56 -4.29 7.46 -1.36
CA ALA A 56 -4.95 7.79 -2.62
C ALA A 56 -4.01 7.60 -3.83
N ILE A 57 -2.73 7.97 -3.69
CA ILE A 57 -1.71 7.71 -4.72
C ILE A 57 -1.49 6.20 -4.87
N SER A 58 -1.48 5.43 -3.78
CA SER A 58 -1.39 3.97 -3.84
C SER A 58 -2.48 3.35 -4.70
N VAL A 59 -3.71 3.89 -4.67
CA VAL A 59 -4.80 3.43 -5.55
C VAL A 59 -4.46 3.66 -7.02
N ASP A 60 -3.88 4.81 -7.38
CA ASP A 60 -3.37 5.04 -8.75
C ASP A 60 -2.26 4.05 -9.12
N THR A 61 -1.30 3.82 -8.21
CA THR A 61 -0.22 2.83 -8.39
C THR A 61 -0.76 1.44 -8.70
N LEU A 62 -1.81 1.00 -7.99
CA LEU A 62 -2.47 -0.29 -8.23
C LEU A 62 -3.21 -0.28 -9.57
N ARG A 63 -3.98 0.78 -9.87
CA ARG A 63 -4.73 0.90 -11.14
C ARG A 63 -3.82 0.84 -12.37
N ARG A 64 -2.61 1.37 -12.26
CA ARG A 64 -1.63 1.41 -13.35
C ARG A 64 -0.69 0.20 -13.38
N ASP A 65 -0.92 -0.79 -12.51
CA ASP A 65 -0.11 -2.00 -12.36
C ASP A 65 1.39 -1.73 -12.16
N LEU A 66 1.72 -0.67 -11.43
CA LEU A 66 3.11 -0.27 -11.17
C LEU A 66 3.73 -1.03 -9.98
N THR A 67 2.98 -1.94 -9.36
CA THR A 67 3.39 -2.68 -8.16
C THR A 67 4.41 -3.79 -8.44
N GLY A 68 4.81 -3.96 -9.71
CA GLY A 68 5.97 -4.74 -10.10
C GLY A 68 7.31 -4.06 -9.80
N GLU A 69 7.31 -2.76 -9.50
CA GLU A 69 8.46 -2.00 -9.02
C GLU A 69 8.54 -2.09 -7.48
N PRO A 70 9.64 -2.60 -6.90
CA PRO A 70 9.73 -2.88 -5.46
C PRO A 70 9.47 -1.66 -4.56
N ASP A 71 9.95 -0.49 -4.96
CA ASP A 71 9.81 0.75 -4.20
C ASP A 71 8.36 1.28 -4.22
N LEU A 72 7.72 1.23 -5.39
CA LEU A 72 6.30 1.57 -5.53
C LEU A 72 5.41 0.59 -4.78
N LEU A 73 5.70 -0.72 -4.84
CA LEU A 73 5.01 -1.72 -4.03
C LEU A 73 5.13 -1.42 -2.54
N TRP A 74 6.35 -1.10 -2.09
CA TRP A 74 6.61 -0.81 -0.69
C TRP A 74 5.83 0.42 -0.21
N TRP A 75 5.91 1.53 -0.96
CA TRP A 75 5.18 2.76 -0.61
C TRP A 75 3.67 2.57 -0.69
N ALA A 76 3.18 1.84 -1.70
CA ALA A 76 1.77 1.55 -1.84
C ALA A 76 1.25 0.81 -0.60
N GLY A 77 1.95 -0.25 -0.19
CA GLY A 77 1.66 -1.01 1.02
C GLY A 77 1.72 -0.17 2.29
N ALA A 78 2.79 0.58 2.50
CA ALA A 78 2.98 1.41 3.70
C ALA A 78 1.87 2.45 3.87
N TRP A 79 1.56 3.22 2.82
CA TRP A 79 0.53 4.26 2.91
C TRP A 79 -0.88 3.70 3.13
N MET A 80 -1.23 2.61 2.43
CA MET A 80 -2.51 1.95 2.65
C MET A 80 -2.60 1.37 4.07
N LEU A 81 -1.50 0.83 4.60
CA LEU A 81 -1.44 0.29 5.96
C LEU A 81 -1.65 1.37 7.02
N PHE A 82 -1.00 2.54 6.86
CA PHE A 82 -1.20 3.69 7.75
C PHE A 82 -2.64 4.21 7.70
N HIS A 83 -3.21 4.34 6.50
CA HIS A 83 -4.60 4.76 6.33
C HIS A 83 -5.58 3.76 6.97
N VAL A 84 -5.39 2.45 6.74
CA VAL A 84 -6.25 1.40 7.30
C VAL A 84 -6.18 1.39 8.83
N ARG A 85 -4.99 1.51 9.42
CA ARG A 85 -4.79 1.60 10.87
C ARG A 85 -5.55 2.78 11.49
N ALA A 86 -5.54 3.93 10.81
CA ALA A 86 -6.23 5.14 11.29
C ALA A 86 -7.74 5.16 10.99
N SER A 87 -8.24 4.21 10.19
CA SER A 87 -9.60 4.22 9.65
C SER A 87 -10.57 3.37 10.47
N LYS A 88 -11.76 3.92 10.75
CA LYS A 88 -12.88 3.17 11.38
C LYS A 88 -13.39 1.97 10.55
N LEU A 89 -12.97 1.87 9.29
CA LEU A 89 -13.31 0.78 8.35
C LEU A 89 -12.22 -0.30 8.29
N GLN A 90 -11.32 -0.36 9.27
CA GLN A 90 -10.24 -1.33 9.36
C GLN A 90 -10.75 -2.77 9.17
N SER A 91 -11.86 -3.14 9.81
CA SER A 91 -12.42 -4.50 9.75
C SER A 91 -12.78 -4.97 8.34
N GLY A 92 -13.09 -4.07 7.40
CA GLY A 92 -13.46 -4.44 6.04
C GLY A 92 -12.31 -4.37 5.02
N VAL A 93 -11.16 -3.78 5.38
CA VAL A 93 -10.07 -3.50 4.41
C VAL A 93 -8.72 -4.05 4.88
N ALA A 94 -8.53 -4.28 6.18
CA ALA A 94 -7.26 -4.75 6.73
C ALA A 94 -6.87 -6.12 6.20
N GLU A 95 -7.76 -7.11 6.26
CA GLU A 95 -7.46 -8.46 5.80
C GLU A 95 -7.14 -8.50 4.29
N PRO A 96 -7.96 -7.93 3.38
CA PRO A 96 -7.60 -7.84 1.97
C PRO A 96 -6.26 -7.16 1.71
N LEU A 97 -5.97 -6.06 2.43
CA LEU A 97 -4.71 -5.35 2.30
C LEU A 97 -3.52 -6.21 2.74
N VAL A 98 -3.62 -6.87 3.89
CA VAL A 98 -2.54 -7.74 4.39
C VAL A 98 -2.30 -8.90 3.42
N CYS A 99 -3.37 -9.58 2.99
CA CYS A 99 -3.26 -10.64 1.99
C CYS A 99 -2.59 -10.15 0.71
N TRP A 100 -2.95 -8.97 0.22
CA TRP A 100 -2.33 -8.37 -0.97
C TRP A 100 -0.85 -8.06 -0.77
N ILE A 101 -0.45 -7.46 0.38
CA ILE A 101 0.96 -7.17 0.69
C ILE A 101 1.76 -8.48 0.66
N PHE A 102 1.31 -9.52 1.37
CA PHE A 102 1.99 -10.81 1.42
C PHE A 102 2.08 -11.48 0.06
N HIS A 103 0.99 -11.47 -0.70
CA HIS A 103 0.96 -12.05 -2.04
C HIS A 103 1.94 -11.34 -2.98
N LYS A 104 1.91 -10.01 -3.05
CA LYS A 104 2.81 -9.25 -3.93
C LYS A 104 4.28 -9.40 -3.56
N TRP A 105 4.62 -9.42 -2.28
CA TRP A 105 6.00 -9.70 -1.86
C TRP A 105 6.42 -11.14 -2.16
N SER A 106 5.52 -12.12 -2.06
CA SER A 106 5.78 -13.49 -2.47
C SER A 106 6.04 -13.61 -3.98
N GLU A 107 5.23 -12.94 -4.83
CA GLU A 107 5.46 -12.88 -6.27
C GLU A 107 6.81 -12.22 -6.59
N LEU A 108 7.12 -11.10 -5.93
CA LEU A 108 8.35 -10.36 -6.18
C LEU A 108 9.60 -11.13 -5.75
N VAL A 109 9.56 -11.90 -4.66
CA VAL A 109 10.68 -12.75 -4.23
C VAL A 109 10.78 -14.03 -5.07
N GLY A 110 9.66 -14.63 -5.45
CA GLY A 110 9.65 -15.87 -6.24
C GLY A 110 10.00 -15.67 -7.71
N GLU A 111 9.36 -14.70 -8.35
CA GLU A 111 9.41 -14.48 -9.79
C GLU A 111 10.18 -13.20 -10.16
N GLY A 112 10.08 -12.17 -9.31
CA GLY A 112 10.65 -10.85 -9.55
C GLY A 112 12.01 -10.58 -8.90
N ARG A 113 12.69 -11.60 -8.33
CA ARG A 113 13.81 -11.40 -7.38
C ARG A 113 14.94 -10.50 -7.88
N PHE A 114 15.20 -10.50 -9.19
CA PHE A 114 16.25 -9.70 -9.80
C PHE A 114 15.95 -8.20 -9.84
N ARG A 115 14.70 -7.80 -9.56
CA ARG A 115 14.30 -6.41 -9.37
C ARG A 115 14.64 -5.89 -7.97
N LEU A 116 14.85 -6.78 -7.01
CA LEU A 116 15.24 -6.41 -5.64
C LEU A 116 16.69 -5.91 -5.62
N ALA A 117 16.96 -4.92 -4.78
CA ALA A 117 18.33 -4.53 -4.46
C ALA A 117 19.03 -5.63 -3.67
N ALA A 118 20.23 -6.01 -4.09
CA ALA A 118 21.06 -7.04 -3.45
C ALA A 118 20.26 -8.32 -3.07
N PRO A 119 19.66 -9.03 -4.04
CA PRO A 119 18.70 -10.09 -3.77
C PRO A 119 19.26 -11.25 -2.93
N ALA A 120 20.56 -11.54 -3.07
CA ALA A 120 21.25 -12.55 -2.26
C ALA A 120 21.30 -12.22 -0.75
N VAL A 121 21.22 -10.94 -0.40
CA VAL A 121 21.27 -10.47 0.99
C VAL A 121 19.86 -10.20 1.51
N ASN A 122 19.01 -9.57 0.69
CA ASN A 122 17.73 -9.04 1.13
C ASN A 122 16.55 -10.00 0.91
N GLY A 123 16.71 -11.11 0.18
CA GLY A 123 15.65 -12.10 -0.02
C GLY A 123 15.28 -12.87 1.26
N ALA A 124 16.28 -13.42 1.95
CA ALA A 124 16.05 -14.29 3.12
C ALA A 124 15.27 -13.61 4.27
N PRO A 125 15.52 -12.33 4.63
CA PRO A 125 14.70 -11.64 5.63
C PRO A 125 13.23 -11.48 5.23
N ILE A 126 12.94 -11.24 3.96
CA ILE A 126 11.56 -11.13 3.44
C ILE A 126 10.89 -12.50 3.51
N GLU A 127 11.55 -13.53 2.99
CA GLU A 127 11.07 -14.91 3.02
C GLU A 127 10.74 -15.33 4.45
N ALA A 128 11.63 -15.09 5.41
CA ALA A 128 11.42 -15.45 6.82
C ALA A 128 10.08 -14.93 7.37
N VAL A 129 9.67 -13.72 7.00
CA VAL A 129 8.36 -13.18 7.37
C VAL A 129 7.23 -13.81 6.55
N LEU A 130 7.41 -14.00 5.24
CA LEU A 130 6.42 -14.65 4.37
C LEU A 130 6.06 -16.07 4.81
N TRP A 131 7.05 -16.82 5.32
CA TRP A 131 6.91 -18.18 5.86
C TRP A 131 6.11 -18.25 7.17
N THR A 132 5.93 -17.13 7.87
CA THR A 132 5.02 -17.10 9.03
C THR A 132 3.58 -17.29 8.53
N CYS A 133 2.77 -18.11 9.21
CA CYS A 133 1.36 -18.30 8.84
C CYS A 133 0.45 -17.15 9.29
N ASP A 134 0.97 -16.21 10.08
CA ASP A 134 0.18 -15.10 10.60
C ASP A 134 0.08 -13.96 9.58
N ARG A 135 -1.16 -13.63 9.20
CA ARG A 135 -1.53 -12.59 8.23
C ARG A 135 -2.20 -11.41 8.95
N SER A 136 -1.57 -10.95 10.04
CA SER A 136 -1.97 -9.79 10.82
C SER A 136 -1.37 -8.48 10.29
N LEU A 137 -1.95 -7.35 10.70
CA LEU A 137 -1.39 -6.01 10.41
C LEU A 137 0.03 -5.82 10.98
N PRO A 138 0.35 -6.29 12.21
CA PRO A 138 1.72 -6.25 12.72
C PRO A 138 2.69 -7.04 11.85
N ASN A 139 2.29 -8.21 11.34
CA ASN A 139 3.13 -8.98 10.42
C ASN A 139 3.29 -8.32 9.05
N ALA A 140 2.27 -7.64 8.52
CA ALA A 140 2.43 -6.82 7.32
C ALA A 140 3.45 -5.68 7.53
N ALA A 141 3.43 -5.04 8.70
CA ALA A 141 4.44 -4.03 9.05
C ALA A 141 5.86 -4.64 9.18
N ARG A 142 6.00 -5.82 9.80
CA ARG A 142 7.29 -6.54 9.86
C ARG A 142 7.80 -6.88 8.46
N LEU A 143 6.92 -7.32 7.56
CA LEU A 143 7.25 -7.61 6.18
C LEU A 143 7.76 -6.36 5.45
N LEU A 144 7.06 -5.22 5.59
CA LEU A 144 7.52 -3.95 5.00
C LEU A 144 8.86 -3.50 5.60
N LEU A 145 9.09 -3.64 6.91
CA LEU A 145 10.39 -3.34 7.52
C LEU A 145 11.51 -4.21 6.95
N ALA A 146 11.28 -5.52 6.81
CA ALA A 146 12.24 -6.45 6.23
C ALA A 146 12.51 -6.18 4.74
N ALA A 147 11.48 -5.73 4.01
CA ALA A 147 11.55 -5.50 2.58
C ALA A 147 12.12 -4.12 2.19
N ALA A 148 12.20 -3.17 3.13
CA ALA A 148 12.66 -1.81 2.85
C ALA A 148 14.07 -1.75 2.20
N PRO A 149 15.08 -2.52 2.66
CA PRO A 149 16.38 -2.57 2.00
C PRO A 149 16.30 -3.15 0.57
N ALA A 150 15.48 -4.18 0.36
CA ALA A 150 15.28 -4.82 -0.94
C ALA A 150 14.61 -3.88 -1.96
N ALA A 151 13.76 -2.98 -1.47
CA ALA A 151 13.13 -1.92 -2.25
C ALA A 151 13.93 -0.61 -2.31
N SER A 152 15.18 -0.59 -1.83
CA SER A 152 16.03 0.62 -1.78
C SER A 152 15.37 1.83 -1.08
N ILE A 153 14.50 1.58 -0.11
CA ILE A 153 13.72 2.63 0.53
C ILE A 153 14.59 3.42 1.50
N ARG A 154 14.67 4.73 1.26
CA ARG A 154 15.18 5.69 2.25
C ARG A 154 14.02 6.13 3.15
N MET A 155 13.78 5.34 4.19
CA MET A 155 12.74 5.65 5.18
C MET A 155 13.12 6.88 6.01
N GLY A 156 12.23 7.87 6.07
CA GLY A 156 12.30 8.91 7.09
C GLY A 156 12.01 8.34 8.49
N PRO A 157 12.47 9.01 9.56
CA PRO A 157 12.33 8.52 10.94
C PRO A 157 10.87 8.26 11.33
N ASN A 158 9.96 9.16 11.00
CA ASN A 158 8.53 9.04 11.33
C ASN A 158 7.87 7.80 10.69
N VAL A 159 8.22 7.48 9.44
CA VAL A 159 7.67 6.32 8.72
C VAL A 159 8.17 5.02 9.36
N ARG A 160 9.46 4.98 9.71
CA ARG A 160 10.06 3.84 10.42
C ARG A 160 9.40 3.62 11.78
N GLU A 161 9.31 4.67 12.61
CA GLU A 161 8.68 4.58 13.93
C GLU A 161 7.23 4.09 13.83
N ASN A 162 6.45 4.60 12.87
CA ASN A 162 5.07 4.16 12.68
C ASN A 162 4.96 2.67 12.32
N LEU A 163 5.83 2.16 11.44
CA LEU A 163 5.88 0.74 11.11
C LEU A 163 6.35 -0.10 12.28
N GLU A 164 7.37 0.33 13.03
CA GLU A 164 7.85 -0.38 14.22
C GLU A 164 6.79 -0.44 15.32
N LEU A 165 6.04 0.64 15.54
CA LEU A 165 4.91 0.66 16.48
C LEU A 165 3.83 -0.33 16.04
N LEU A 166 3.49 -0.35 14.75
CA LEU A 166 2.52 -1.29 14.22
C LEU A 166 3.01 -2.74 14.34
N ALA A 167 4.28 -2.99 14.04
CA ALA A 167 4.93 -4.29 14.19
C ALA A 167 5.00 -4.79 15.65
N LYS A 168 4.88 -3.90 16.63
CA LYS A 168 4.84 -4.23 18.06
C LYS A 168 3.43 -4.31 18.63
N SER A 169 2.39 -4.02 17.85
CA SER A 169 1.01 -3.88 18.35
C SER A 169 0.32 -5.20 18.76
N ASP A 170 1.08 -6.28 18.98
CA ASP A 170 0.62 -7.56 19.55
C ASP A 170 1.42 -7.87 20.83
N SER A 171 1.15 -7.11 21.89
CA SER A 171 1.49 -7.42 23.30
C SER A 171 0.29 -7.09 24.18
#